data_AF-A0A7V6PB26-F1
#
_entry.id   AF-A0A7V6PB26-F1
#
_cell.length_a   1.000
_cell.length_b   1.000
_cell.length_c   1.000
_cell.angle_alpha   90.00
_cell.angle_beta   90.00
_cell.angle_gamma   90.00
#
_symmetry.space_group_name_H-M   'P 1'
#
loop_
_entity.id
_entity.type
_entity.pdbx_description
1 polymer ?
#
loop_
_entity_poly.entity_id
_entity_poly.type
_entity_poly.pdbx_seq_one_letter_code
_entity_poly.pdbx_strand_id
1 'polypeptide(L)'
;SWAGIPIPMVETWIVLSVVAFGLLTALSRRGQSDQITFASLAAIALFAMCHGHAHATEAHGNAAGYMLGFLISTAALHIVGIFIARTISNATAARMVQAATGTGIAMAGLALMAAG
;
A
#
# COMPACT_ATOMS: atom_id res chain seq x y z
N SER A 1 -13.16 -14.64 -7.00
CA SER A 1 -12.67 -13.61 -7.94
C SER A 1 -13.86 -13.00 -8.64
N TRP A 2 -13.88 -11.67 -8.85
CA TRP A 2 -15.03 -10.95 -9.43
C TRP A 2 -15.47 -11.46 -10.82
N ALA A 3 -14.58 -12.13 -11.57
CA ALA A 3 -14.86 -12.67 -12.90
C ALA A 3 -14.46 -14.15 -13.08
N GLY A 4 -14.18 -14.89 -12.00
CA GLY A 4 -13.70 -16.27 -12.09
C GLY A 4 -12.24 -16.43 -12.56
N ILE A 5 -11.60 -15.38 -13.07
CA ILE A 5 -10.22 -15.42 -13.58
C ILE A 5 -9.24 -15.42 -12.40
N PRO A 6 -8.37 -16.43 -12.25
CA PRO A 6 -7.34 -16.45 -11.21
C PRO A 6 -6.14 -15.55 -11.59
N ILE A 7 -5.55 -14.86 -10.61
CA ILE A 7 -4.25 -14.21 -10.78
C ILE A 7 -3.19 -15.16 -10.22
N PRO A 8 -2.25 -15.66 -11.04
CA PRO A 8 -1.18 -16.52 -10.56
C PRO A 8 -0.27 -15.76 -9.59
N MET A 9 0.19 -16.45 -8.54
CA MET A 9 1.10 -15.91 -7.53
C MET A 9 0.59 -14.60 -6.89
N VAL A 10 -0.72 -14.51 -6.61
CA VAL A 10 -1.36 -13.31 -6.04
C VAL A 10 -0.67 -12.83 -4.74
N GLU A 11 -0.22 -13.76 -3.90
CA GLU A 11 0.52 -13.45 -2.69
C GLU A 11 1.87 -12.77 -2.98
N THR A 12 2.59 -13.20 -4.00
CA THR A 12 3.84 -12.55 -4.44
C THR A 12 3.57 -11.11 -4.91
N TRP A 13 2.48 -10.87 -5.64
CA TRP A 13 2.07 -9.51 -6.03
C TRP A 13 1.75 -8.64 -4.81
N ILE A 14 1.11 -9.20 -3.79
CA ILE A 14 0.83 -8.50 -2.53
C ILE A 14 2.14 -8.15 -1.82
N VAL A 15 3.07 -9.09 -1.65
CA VAL A 15 4.35 -8.82 -0.97
C VAL A 15 5.20 -7.80 -1.75
N LEU A 16 5.25 -7.91 -3.09
CA LEU A 16 5.92 -6.94 -3.96
C LEU A 16 5.34 -5.52 -3.78
N SER A 17 4.03 -5.39 -3.62
CA SER A 17 3.38 -4.09 -3.39
C SER A 17 3.87 -3.42 -2.11
N VAL A 18 4.17 -4.20 -1.05
CA VAL A 18 4.69 -3.67 0.22
C VAL A 18 6.09 -3.09 0.01
N VAL A 19 6.95 -3.81 -0.70
CA VAL A 19 8.30 -3.33 -1.06
C VAL A 19 8.21 -2.06 -1.90
N ALA A 20 7.41 -2.08 -2.97
CA ALA A 20 7.24 -0.95 -3.86
C ALA A 20 6.68 0.29 -3.14
N PHE A 21 5.64 0.12 -2.32
CA PHE A 21 5.04 1.21 -1.55
C PHE A 21 6.02 1.81 -0.53
N GLY A 22 6.80 0.96 0.15
CA GLY A 22 7.85 1.41 1.07
C GLY A 22 8.91 2.27 0.36
N LEU A 23 9.38 1.82 -0.80
CA LEU A 23 10.34 2.56 -1.62
C LEU A 23 9.76 3.89 -2.14
N LEU A 24 8.53 3.88 -2.67
CA LEU A 24 7.84 5.09 -3.11
C LEU A 24 7.70 6.09 -1.97
N THR A 25 7.38 5.63 -0.76
CA THR A 25 7.26 6.47 0.43
C THR A 25 8.62 7.03 0.87
N ALA A 26 9.65 6.19 0.95
CA ALA A 26 10.99 6.59 1.39
C ALA A 26 11.64 7.60 0.43
N LEU A 27 11.40 7.44 -0.87
CA LEU A 27 12.00 8.24 -1.93
C LEU A 27 11.14 9.43 -2.37
N SER A 28 9.91 9.55 -1.86
CA SER A 28 8.99 10.64 -2.20
C SER A 28 9.56 12.01 -1.81
N ARG A 29 9.48 12.97 -2.73
CA ARG A 29 10.00 14.33 -2.57
C ARG A 29 9.05 15.33 -3.21
N ARG A 30 8.98 16.54 -2.64
CA ARG A 30 8.29 17.66 -3.29
C ARG A 30 8.98 18.00 -4.62
N GLY A 31 8.19 18.25 -5.66
CA GLY A 31 8.68 18.62 -6.99
C GLY A 31 9.15 17.44 -7.85
N GLN A 32 8.65 16.22 -7.61
CA GLN A 32 8.86 15.12 -8.55
C GLN A 32 8.30 15.47 -9.93
N SER A 33 8.95 14.98 -10.98
CA SER A 33 8.46 15.15 -12.34
C SER A 33 7.15 14.39 -12.53
N ASP A 34 6.26 14.95 -13.36
CA ASP A 34 4.96 14.34 -13.65
C ASP A 34 5.10 12.89 -14.13
N GLN A 35 6.16 12.58 -14.86
CA GLN A 35 6.47 11.21 -15.32
C GLN A 35 6.63 10.22 -14.15
N ILE A 36 7.34 10.59 -13.08
CA ILE A 36 7.51 9.75 -11.89
C ILE A 36 6.17 9.59 -11.16
N THR A 37 5.39 10.67 -11.08
CA THR A 37 4.05 10.63 -10.48
C THR A 37 3.13 9.68 -11.25
N PHE A 38 3.10 9.75 -12.58
CA PHE A 38 2.31 8.84 -13.40
C PHE A 38 2.76 7.38 -13.27
N ALA A 39 4.06 7.12 -13.27
CA ALA A 39 4.59 5.77 -13.05
C ALA A 39 4.19 5.21 -11.67
N SER A 40 4.24 6.05 -10.64
CA SER A 40 3.82 5.68 -9.28
C SER A 40 2.32 5.37 -9.21
N LEU A 41 1.48 6.20 -9.83
CA LEU A 41 0.03 5.99 -9.89
C LEU A 41 -0.33 4.72 -10.68
N ALA A 42 0.37 4.45 -11.79
CA ALA A 42 0.19 3.23 -12.57
C ALA A 42 0.55 1.98 -11.74
N ALA A 43 1.66 2.02 -11.00
CA ALA A 43 2.04 0.94 -10.09
C ALA A 43 1.00 0.73 -8.98
N ILE A 44 0.51 1.82 -8.36
CA ILE A 44 -0.54 1.76 -7.34
C ILE A 44 -1.81 1.13 -7.90
N ALA A 45 -2.25 1.55 -9.08
CA ALA A 45 -3.43 0.98 -9.75
C ALA A 45 -3.27 -0.52 -10.01
N LEU A 46 -2.10 -0.95 -10.52
CA LEU A 46 -1.80 -2.36 -10.75
C LEU A 46 -1.90 -3.17 -9.45
N PHE A 47 -1.24 -2.73 -8.38
CA PHE A 47 -1.28 -3.45 -7.10
C PHE A 47 -2.68 -3.43 -6.48
N ALA A 48 -3.43 -2.32 -6.61
CA ALA A 48 -4.80 -2.24 -6.14
C ALA A 48 -5.71 -3.28 -6.82
N MET A 49 -5.48 -3.58 -8.11
CA MET A 49 -6.19 -4.66 -8.80
C MET A 49 -5.84 -6.05 -8.23
N CYS A 50 -4.56 -6.32 -7.96
CA CYS A 50 -4.12 -7.59 -7.36
C CYS A 50 -4.69 -7.79 -5.95
N HIS A 51 -4.64 -6.76 -5.10
CA HIS A 51 -5.25 -6.77 -3.76
C HIS A 51 -6.76 -6.92 -3.82
N GLY A 52 -7.43 -6.14 -4.68
CA GLY A 52 -8.87 -6.21 -4.85
C GLY A 52 -9.34 -7.59 -5.33
N HIS A 53 -8.55 -8.26 -6.16
CA HIS A 53 -8.80 -9.65 -6.55
C HIS A 53 -8.70 -10.61 -5.37
N ALA A 54 -7.64 -10.51 -4.55
CA ALA A 54 -7.44 -11.35 -3.37
C ALA A 54 -8.58 -11.16 -2.35
N HIS A 55 -8.91 -9.93 -1.98
CA HIS A 55 -10.01 -9.64 -1.05
C HIS A 55 -11.36 -10.16 -1.57
N ALA A 56 -11.60 -10.07 -2.87
CA ALA A 56 -12.80 -10.63 -3.49
C ALA A 56 -12.83 -12.15 -3.48
N THR A 57 -11.67 -12.80 -3.50
CA THR A 57 -11.59 -14.25 -3.30
C THR A 57 -11.75 -14.63 -1.83
N GLU A 58 -11.43 -13.76 -0.88
CA GLU A 58 -11.57 -14.04 0.55
C GLU A 58 -12.98 -13.77 1.08
N ALA A 59 -13.70 -12.86 0.45
CA ALA A 59 -15.05 -12.40 0.84
C ALA A 59 -16.14 -13.46 0.57
N HIS A 60 -16.01 -14.66 1.14
CA HIS A 60 -17.03 -15.71 1.12
C HIS A 60 -18.06 -15.53 2.23
N GLY A 61 -19.33 -15.86 1.95
CA GLY A 61 -20.43 -15.69 2.90
C GLY A 61 -20.95 -14.24 2.93
N ASN A 62 -20.64 -13.49 3.99
CA ASN A 62 -21.09 -12.09 4.14
C ASN A 62 -20.13 -11.10 3.44
N ALA A 63 -20.12 -11.13 2.11
CA ALA A 63 -19.24 -10.27 1.30
C ALA A 63 -19.45 -8.78 1.59
N ALA A 64 -20.70 -8.34 1.77
CA ALA A 64 -21.02 -6.94 2.07
C ALA A 64 -20.44 -6.50 3.42
N GLY A 65 -20.55 -7.34 4.46
CA GLY A 65 -19.95 -7.08 5.77
C GLY A 65 -18.42 -7.03 5.72
N TYR A 66 -17.79 -7.97 5.02
CA TYR A 66 -16.34 -7.96 4.81
C TYR A 66 -15.87 -6.68 4.12
N MET A 67 -16.51 -6.31 3.00
CA MET A 67 -16.15 -5.11 2.23
C MET A 67 -16.37 -3.82 3.02
N LEU A 68 -17.45 -3.74 3.81
CA LEU A 68 -17.71 -2.59 4.67
C LEU A 68 -16.67 -2.48 5.79
N GLY A 69 -16.34 -3.60 6.44
CA GLY A 69 -15.28 -3.66 7.45
C GLY A 69 -13.93 -3.24 6.88
N PHE A 70 -13.56 -3.79 5.71
CA PHE A 70 -12.36 -3.40 4.98
C PHE A 70 -12.33 -1.90 4.69
N LEU A 71 -13.40 -1.34 4.12
CA LEU A 71 -13.51 0.09 3.82
C LEU A 71 -13.32 0.96 5.08
N ILE A 72 -13.99 0.60 6.18
CA ILE A 72 -13.90 1.34 7.45
C ILE A 72 -12.48 1.26 8.02
N SER A 73 -11.88 0.06 8.06
CA SER A 73 -10.51 -0.14 8.53
C SER A 73 -9.51 0.66 7.70
N THR A 74 -9.62 0.61 6.37
CA THR A 74 -8.77 1.40 5.46
C THR A 74 -8.94 2.89 5.70
N ALA A 75 -10.18 3.39 5.80
CA ALA A 75 -10.45 4.80 6.05
C ALA A 75 -9.88 5.27 7.41
N ALA A 76 -10.07 4.47 8.46
CA ALA A 76 -9.57 4.78 9.80
C ALA A 76 -8.04 4.86 9.83
N LEU A 77 -7.34 3.88 9.22
CA LEU A 77 -5.88 3.89 9.14
C LEU A 77 -5.35 5.11 8.39
N HIS A 78 -5.99 5.51 7.29
CA HIS A 78 -5.62 6.72 6.54
C HIS A 78 -5.82 7.99 7.36
N ILE A 79 -6.96 8.13 8.05
CA ILE A 79 -7.25 9.30 8.89
C ILE A 79 -6.21 9.43 10.00
N VAL A 80 -5.90 8.33 10.70
CA VAL A 80 -4.88 8.31 11.76
C VAL A 80 -3.51 8.68 11.20
N GLY A 81 -3.10 8.09 10.09
CA GLY A 81 -1.83 8.40 9.43
C GLY A 81 -1.72 9.88 9.01
N ILE A 82 -2.78 10.45 8.42
CA ILE A 82 -2.84 11.86 8.03
C ILE A 82 -2.74 12.77 9.27
N PHE A 83 -3.44 12.42 10.35
CA PHE A 83 -3.39 13.17 11.59
C PHE A 83 -1.98 13.20 12.17
N ILE A 84 -1.32 12.03 12.27
CA ILE A 84 0.08 11.92 12.73
C ILE A 84 1.02 12.72 11.82
N ALA A 85 0.86 12.63 10.50
CA ALA A 85 1.71 13.38 9.56
C ALA A 85 1.55 14.90 9.72
N ARG A 86 0.33 15.38 10.03
CA ARG A 86 0.03 16.81 10.23
C ARG A 86 0.55 17.38 11.55
N THR A 87 0.75 16.56 12.58
CA THR A 87 1.32 17.04 13.85
C THR A 87 2.83 17.27 13.78
N ILE A 88 3.51 16.73 12.75
CA ILE A 88 4.95 16.95 12.53
C ILE A 88 5.15 18.24 11.73
N SER A 89 5.38 19.34 12.43
CA SER A 89 5.53 20.67 11.82
C SER A 89 6.93 20.95 11.26
N ASN A 90 7.96 20.28 11.77
CA ASN A 90 9.34 20.46 11.32
C ASN A 90 9.59 19.65 10.04
N ALA A 91 9.99 20.33 8.95
CA ALA A 91 10.20 19.70 7.65
C ALA A 91 11.29 18.62 7.63
N THR A 92 12.36 18.80 8.42
CA THR A 92 13.43 17.81 8.55
C THR A 92 12.93 16.59 9.29
N ALA A 93 12.22 16.78 10.42
CA ALA A 93 11.63 15.69 11.18
C ALA A 93 10.60 14.91 10.35
N ALA A 94 9.71 15.61 9.62
CA ALA A 94 8.73 15.00 8.74
C ALA A 94 9.40 14.13 7.67
N ARG A 95 10.49 14.62 7.07
CA ARG A 95 11.24 13.87 6.06
C ARG A 95 11.98 12.66 6.65
N MET A 96 12.54 12.79 7.85
CA MET A 96 13.15 11.67 8.56
C MET A 96 12.12 10.58 8.89
N VAL A 97 10.96 10.97 9.42
CA VAL A 97 9.88 10.04 9.74
C VAL A 97 9.38 9.33 8.48
N GLN A 98 9.13 10.07 7.39
CA GLN A 98 8.72 9.50 6.11
C GLN A 98 9.77 8.52 5.55
N ALA A 99 11.06 8.87 5.61
CA ALA A 99 12.13 8.01 5.14
C ALA A 99 12.26 6.74 5.99
N ALA A 100 12.16 6.88 7.32
CA ALA A 100 12.25 5.76 8.25
C ALA A 100 11.07 4.79 8.09
N THR A 101 9.84 5.30 8.00
CA THR A 101 8.65 4.45 7.80
C THR A 101 8.66 3.79 6.44
N GLY A 102 8.96 4.53 5.36
CA GLY A 102 9.06 3.95 4.02
C GLY A 102 10.13 2.86 3.92
N THR A 103 11.32 3.11 4.49
CA THR A 103 12.41 2.11 4.51
C THR A 103 12.03 0.91 5.36
N GLY A 104 11.42 1.12 6.53
CA GLY A 104 10.94 0.04 7.40
C GLY A 104 9.90 -0.85 6.70
N ILE A 105 8.95 -0.24 5.98
CA ILE A 105 7.95 -0.97 5.19
C ILE A 105 8.63 -1.77 4.07
N ALA A 106 9.58 -1.17 3.34
CA ALA A 106 10.28 -1.86 2.27
C ALA A 106 11.07 -3.07 2.81
N MET A 107 11.78 -2.89 3.92
CA MET A 107 12.52 -3.97 4.58
C MET A 107 11.61 -5.07 5.11
N ALA A 108 10.45 -4.73 5.67
CA ALA A 108 9.45 -5.71 6.09
C ALA A 108 8.93 -6.52 4.89
N GLY A 109 8.64 -5.87 3.76
CA GLY A 109 8.26 -6.55 2.53
C GLY A 109 9.35 -7.49 2.00
N LEU A 110 10.61 -7.07 2.04
CA LEU A 110 11.75 -7.92 1.66
C LEU A 110 11.91 -9.11 2.61
N ALA A 111 11.71 -8.91 3.91
CA ALA A 111 11.75 -9.98 4.90
C ALA A 111 10.62 -11.00 4.68
N LEU A 112 9.40 -10.53 4.39
CA LEU A 112 8.28 -11.40 4.02
C LEU A 112 8.59 -12.20 2.76
N MET A 113 9.21 -11.58 1.76
CA MET A 113 9.60 -12.24 0.51
C MET A 113 10.68 -13.29 0.71
N ALA A 114 11.59 -13.10 1.68
CA ALA A 114 12.64 -14.06 1.99
C ALA A 114 12.16 -15.21 2.90
N ALA A 115 11.03 -15.02 3.59
CA ALA A 115 10.47 -16.00 4.53
C ALA A 115 9.44 -16.94 3.89
N GLY A 116 8.88 -16.58 2.73
CA GLY A 116 8.01 -17.43 1.90
C GLY A 116 8.77 -18.22 0.86
#